data_AF-A0A928XWM1-F1
#
_entry.id   AF-A0A928XWM1-F1
#
_cell.length_a   1.000
_cell.length_b   1.000
_cell.length_c   1.000
_cell.angle_alpha   90.00
_cell.angle_beta   90.00
_cell.angle_gamma   90.00
#
_symmetry.space_group_name_H-M   'P 1'
#
loop_
_entity.id
_entity.type
_entity.pdbx_description
1 polymer ?
#
loop_
_entity_poly.entity_id
_entity_poly.type
_entity_poly.pdbx_seq_one_letter_code
_entity_poly.pdbx_strand_id
1 'polypeptide(L)'
;MRLLDPANLHLAWLALIPLALWLFRRQARRVPVSTLLFFAIPRTGAPGVRLAAPRQKVALPAAHPARPPARRPHPRAPRRRRAWRLPGAVVLVIDRSASMAAQDDTGRTRVDEARRLLAARVRSLPDQAVLSLIAFDGRPQVLLSRSRNRRECLRLLDEVRPLPVAGDPPAALAAARRLADLENGSRVWVATDTRPPGGQGVEFLDCALPEVTNAGITGFQIRPSPLSGGQQEVFVKISAAAANRARITSTLGHPRQPPRPDPGDRARSRCQQHPHPPRGGRARPAARPAPAHPGGCLPVG
;
A
#
# COMPACT_ATOMS: atom_id res chain seq x y z
N MET A 1 51.93 2.40 5.58
CA MET A 1 50.89 2.14 4.57
C MET A 1 51.52 1.35 3.42
N ARG A 2 51.31 0.01 3.36
CA ARG A 2 51.98 -0.92 2.42
C ARG A 2 51.09 -1.35 1.23
N LEU A 3 50.04 -0.58 0.94
CA LEU A 3 49.06 -0.92 -0.10
C LEU A 3 49.52 -0.58 -1.54
N LEU A 4 50.68 0.07 -1.69
CA LEU A 4 51.25 0.47 -2.99
C LEU A 4 52.42 -0.40 -3.44
N ASP A 5 52.71 -1.50 -2.72
CA ASP A 5 53.75 -2.44 -3.15
C ASP A 5 53.33 -3.11 -4.47
N PRO A 6 54.19 -3.12 -5.50
CA PRO A 6 53.86 -3.69 -6.81
C PRO A 6 53.50 -5.18 -6.75
N ALA A 7 53.98 -5.89 -5.71
CA ALA A 7 53.60 -7.27 -5.45
C ALA A 7 52.11 -7.45 -5.11
N ASN A 8 51.43 -6.44 -4.56
CA ASN A 8 50.05 -6.53 -4.07
C ASN A 8 48.99 -6.05 -5.08
N LEU A 9 49.39 -5.64 -6.29
CA LEU A 9 48.50 -5.11 -7.34
C LEU A 9 47.43 -6.11 -7.81
N HIS A 10 47.69 -7.40 -7.68
CA HIS A 10 46.72 -8.46 -8.02
C HIS A 10 45.52 -8.52 -7.05
N LEU A 11 45.70 -8.08 -5.79
CA LEU A 11 44.59 -8.01 -4.83
C LEU A 11 43.60 -6.89 -5.17
N ALA A 12 44.06 -5.81 -5.83
CA ALA A 12 43.18 -4.75 -6.32
C ALA A 12 42.22 -5.26 -7.43
N TRP A 13 42.67 -6.22 -8.24
CA TRP A 13 41.82 -6.87 -9.26
C TRP A 13 40.69 -7.70 -8.65
N LEU A 14 40.95 -8.40 -7.54
CA LEU A 14 39.92 -9.16 -6.82
C LEU A 14 38.83 -8.25 -6.24
N ALA A 15 39.16 -7.02 -5.83
CA ALA A 15 38.18 -6.02 -5.38
C ALA A 15 37.34 -5.43 -6.53
N LEU A 16 37.85 -5.50 -7.76
CA LEU A 16 37.18 -4.98 -8.96
C LEU A 16 36.00 -5.87 -9.38
N ILE A 17 36.05 -7.18 -9.10
CA ILE A 17 34.97 -8.14 -9.41
C ILE A 17 33.67 -7.83 -8.64
N PRO A 18 33.63 -7.70 -7.30
CA PRO A 18 32.41 -7.34 -6.58
C PRO A 18 31.95 -5.92 -6.92
N LEU A 19 32.87 -5.00 -7.24
CA LEU A 19 32.53 -3.65 -7.70
C LEU A 19 31.83 -3.70 -9.07
N ALA A 20 32.32 -4.52 -10.00
CA ALA A 20 31.69 -4.74 -11.30
C ALA A 20 30.31 -5.41 -11.12
N LEU A 21 30.19 -6.45 -10.29
CA LEU A 21 28.91 -7.09 -9.99
C LEU A 21 27.92 -6.14 -9.31
N TRP A 22 28.41 -5.23 -8.47
CA TRP A 22 27.60 -4.19 -7.83
C TRP A 22 27.13 -3.13 -8.84
N LEU A 23 28.00 -2.69 -9.76
CA LEU A 23 27.65 -1.78 -10.86
C LEU A 23 26.69 -2.42 -11.87
N PHE A 24 26.85 -3.72 -12.14
CA PHE A 24 25.97 -4.49 -13.02
C PHE A 24 24.73 -5.06 -12.32
N ARG A 25 24.49 -4.74 -11.03
CA ARG A 25 23.17 -5.01 -10.41
C ARG A 25 22.14 -4.15 -11.13
N ARG A 26 21.50 -4.76 -12.14
CA ARG A 26 20.33 -4.22 -12.84
C ARG A 26 19.32 -3.77 -11.79
N GLN A 27 19.17 -2.46 -11.67
CA GLN A 27 18.13 -1.87 -10.86
C GLN A 27 16.79 -2.33 -11.44
N ALA A 28 16.10 -3.20 -10.71
CA ALA A 28 14.76 -3.63 -11.05
C ALA A 28 13.86 -2.40 -11.04
N ARG A 29 13.48 -1.92 -12.23
CA ARG A 29 12.51 -0.83 -12.37
C ARG A 29 11.15 -1.34 -11.89
N ARG A 30 10.65 -0.73 -10.82
CA ARG A 30 9.31 -1.01 -10.29
C ARG A 30 8.30 -0.33 -11.20
N VAL A 31 7.49 -1.11 -11.89
CA VAL A 31 6.33 -0.62 -12.64
C VAL A 31 5.10 -0.81 -11.74
N PRO A 32 4.28 0.23 -11.50
CA PRO A 32 3.06 0.09 -10.73
C PRO A 32 2.07 -0.76 -11.54
N VAL A 33 1.66 -1.88 -10.98
CA VAL A 33 0.65 -2.77 -11.55
C VAL A 33 -0.43 -3.02 -10.53
N SER A 34 -1.69 -2.88 -10.93
CA SER A 34 -2.86 -3.25 -10.15
C SER A 34 -2.81 -4.76 -9.87
N THR A 35 -2.37 -5.10 -8.66
CA THR A 35 -1.88 -6.43 -8.27
C THR A 35 -2.97 -7.34 -7.69
N LEU A 36 -4.22 -6.88 -7.69
CA LEU A 36 -5.34 -7.52 -7.01
C LEU A 36 -5.56 -8.97 -7.44
N LEU A 37 -5.45 -9.23 -8.75
CA LEU A 37 -5.68 -10.57 -9.30
C LEU A 37 -4.41 -11.45 -9.29
N PHE A 38 -3.22 -10.87 -9.05
CA PHE A 38 -1.98 -11.64 -8.90
C PHE A 38 -1.95 -12.42 -7.59
N PHE A 39 -2.57 -11.90 -6.53
CA PHE A 39 -2.57 -12.51 -5.21
C PHE A 39 -3.73 -13.49 -4.95
N ALA A 40 -4.76 -13.50 -5.80
CA ALA A 40 -5.87 -14.45 -5.70
C ALA A 40 -5.55 -15.81 -6.34
N ILE A 41 -4.42 -15.94 -7.06
CA ILE A 41 -3.97 -17.22 -7.59
C ILE A 41 -3.27 -17.96 -6.44
N PRO A 42 -3.81 -19.10 -5.94
CA PRO A 42 -3.06 -19.92 -5.00
C PRO A 42 -1.73 -20.25 -5.67
N ARG A 43 -0.61 -19.97 -4.99
CA ARG A 43 0.72 -20.42 -5.43
C ARG A 43 0.75 -21.94 -5.33
N THR A 44 0.10 -22.62 -6.27
CA THR A 44 0.38 -24.03 -6.57
C THR A 44 1.85 -24.07 -6.95
N GLY A 45 2.60 -24.81 -6.14
CA GLY A 45 4.05 -24.81 -6.12
C GLY A 45 4.69 -25.14 -7.47
N ALA A 46 5.99 -24.89 -7.49
CA ALA A 46 6.91 -25.11 -8.59
C ALA A 46 6.66 -26.42 -9.39
N PRO A 47 6.98 -26.44 -10.70
CA PRO A 47 6.91 -27.63 -11.53
C PRO A 47 8.05 -28.59 -11.14
N GLY A 48 7.83 -29.35 -10.08
CA GLY A 48 8.63 -30.52 -9.73
C GLY A 48 7.89 -31.76 -10.18
N VAL A 49 8.32 -32.29 -11.34
CA VAL A 49 8.20 -33.69 -11.78
C VAL A 49 7.54 -34.63 -10.76
N ARG A 50 6.32 -35.10 -11.04
CA ARG A 50 5.89 -36.44 -10.62
C ARG A 50 5.10 -37.11 -11.73
N LEU A 51 5.74 -38.15 -12.24
CA LEU A 51 5.20 -39.16 -13.14
C LEU A 51 3.95 -39.82 -12.54
N ALA A 52 3.00 -40.05 -13.45
CA ALA A 52 2.09 -41.19 -13.54
C ALA A 52 1.82 -42.02 -12.26
N ALA A 53 0.55 -42.05 -11.85
CA ALA A 53 -0.15 -43.30 -11.56
C ALA A 53 -1.68 -43.14 -11.72
N PRO A 54 -2.41 -44.23 -12.05
CA PRO A 54 -3.64 -44.13 -12.81
C PRO A 54 -4.92 -44.37 -11.99
N ARG A 55 -6.01 -43.82 -12.54
CA ARG A 55 -7.39 -44.34 -12.54
C ARG A 55 -7.83 -45.17 -11.34
N GLN A 56 -8.60 -44.56 -10.44
CA GLN A 56 -9.65 -45.26 -9.71
C GLN A 56 -11.01 -44.74 -10.16
N LYS A 57 -11.66 -45.57 -10.99
CA LYS A 57 -13.09 -45.53 -11.25
C LYS A 57 -13.77 -46.01 -9.97
N VAL A 58 -14.57 -45.16 -9.32
CA VAL A 58 -15.58 -45.62 -8.36
C VAL A 58 -16.89 -44.96 -8.74
N ALA A 59 -17.89 -45.83 -8.82
CA ALA A 59 -19.16 -45.62 -9.46
C ALA A 59 -20.08 -44.71 -8.65
N LEU A 60 -20.91 -43.98 -9.39
CA LEU A 60 -22.23 -43.52 -8.96
C LEU A 60 -23.03 -44.71 -8.38
N PRO A 61 -23.89 -44.44 -7.39
CA PRO A 61 -25.29 -44.42 -7.78
C PRO A 61 -26.09 -43.25 -7.18
N ALA A 62 -27.14 -42.90 -7.94
CA ALA A 62 -28.14 -41.90 -7.64
C ALA A 62 -29.05 -42.30 -6.47
N ALA A 63 -29.48 -41.31 -5.66
CA ALA A 63 -30.75 -41.34 -4.92
C ALA A 63 -31.15 -39.94 -4.40
N HIS A 64 -32.15 -39.38 -5.08
CA HIS A 64 -33.24 -38.47 -4.67
C HIS A 64 -33.07 -37.14 -3.87
N PRO A 65 -33.96 -36.16 -4.17
CA PRO A 65 -33.92 -34.82 -3.61
C PRO A 65 -34.84 -34.68 -2.38
N ALA A 66 -34.34 -34.08 -1.30
CA ALA A 66 -35.16 -33.60 -0.19
C ALA A 66 -34.96 -32.08 -0.03
N ARG A 67 -36.00 -31.34 -0.40
CA ARG A 67 -36.16 -29.89 -0.26
C ARG A 67 -36.47 -29.58 1.22
N PRO A 68 -35.66 -28.82 1.97
CA PRO A 68 -36.11 -28.25 3.24
C PRO A 68 -36.88 -26.93 3.00
N PRO A 69 -37.88 -26.62 3.83
CA PRO A 69 -38.80 -25.51 3.63
C PRO A 69 -38.15 -24.14 3.85
N ALA A 70 -38.66 -23.16 3.10
CA ALA A 70 -38.37 -21.75 3.17
C ALA A 70 -38.40 -21.22 4.61
N ARG A 71 -37.23 -20.87 5.16
CA ARG A 71 -37.15 -20.02 6.35
C ARG A 71 -37.61 -18.62 5.96
N ARG A 72 -38.79 -18.25 6.49
CA ARG A 72 -39.36 -16.91 6.46
C ARG A 72 -38.30 -15.87 6.83
N PRO A 73 -38.18 -14.73 6.11
CA PRO A 73 -37.36 -13.62 6.55
C PRO A 73 -37.96 -13.07 7.86
N HIS A 74 -37.22 -13.19 8.96
CA HIS A 74 -37.52 -12.42 10.16
C HIS A 74 -37.46 -10.93 9.78
N PRO A 75 -38.45 -10.11 10.15
CA PRO A 75 -38.33 -8.67 10.04
C PRO A 75 -37.10 -8.26 10.85
N ARG A 76 -36.12 -7.66 10.18
CA ARG A 76 -34.93 -7.09 10.81
C ARG A 76 -35.41 -6.08 11.84
N ALA A 77 -35.37 -6.47 13.11
CA ALA A 77 -35.55 -5.56 14.22
C ALA A 77 -34.55 -4.39 14.03
N PRO A 78 -34.98 -3.13 14.22
CA PRO A 78 -34.06 -2.01 14.19
C PRO A 78 -33.00 -2.26 15.25
N ARG A 79 -31.73 -2.30 14.82
CA ARG A 79 -30.56 -2.33 15.71
C ARG A 79 -30.77 -1.24 16.75
N ARG A 80 -31.12 -1.64 17.99
CA ARG A 80 -31.15 -0.73 19.14
C ARG A 80 -29.82 0.01 19.15
N ARG A 81 -29.86 1.32 18.88
CA ARG A 81 -28.79 2.26 19.19
C ARG A 81 -28.47 2.07 20.67
N ARG A 82 -27.42 1.30 20.98
CA ARG A 82 -26.82 1.28 22.32
C ARG A 82 -26.47 2.74 22.62
N ALA A 83 -27.05 3.27 23.69
CA ALA A 83 -26.74 4.58 24.22
C ALA A 83 -25.22 4.76 24.24
N TRP A 84 -24.76 5.80 23.57
CA TRP A 84 -23.36 6.09 23.28
C TRP A 84 -22.62 6.42 24.59
N ARG A 85 -22.15 5.42 25.32
CA ARG A 85 -20.95 5.63 26.15
C ARG A 85 -19.83 5.90 25.16
N LEU A 86 -19.44 7.17 25.05
CA LEU A 86 -18.33 7.59 24.21
C LEU A 86 -17.10 6.78 24.66
N PRO A 87 -16.46 6.03 23.75
CA PRO A 87 -15.32 5.21 24.12
C PRO A 87 -14.19 6.11 24.62
N GLY A 88 -13.61 5.77 25.77
CA GLY A 88 -12.41 6.46 26.27
C GLY A 88 -11.18 6.18 25.41
N ALA A 89 -11.16 5.03 24.71
CA ALA A 89 -10.10 4.62 23.80
C ALA A 89 -10.66 3.97 22.53
N VAL A 90 -10.00 4.22 21.39
CA VAL A 90 -10.38 3.69 20.09
C VAL A 90 -9.14 3.18 19.36
N VAL A 91 -9.23 1.94 18.88
CA VAL A 91 -8.22 1.32 18.02
C VAL A 91 -8.73 1.33 16.58
N LEU A 92 -8.07 2.12 15.73
CA LEU A 92 -8.34 2.22 14.32
C LEU A 92 -7.48 1.21 13.56
N VAL A 93 -8.10 0.43 12.69
CA VAL A 93 -7.44 -0.56 11.86
C VAL A 93 -7.80 -0.26 10.40
N ILE A 94 -6.79 -0.01 9.57
CA ILE A 94 -6.97 0.29 8.15
C ILE A 94 -6.23 -0.74 7.30
N ASP A 95 -6.96 -1.33 6.36
CA ASP A 95 -6.41 -2.18 5.32
C ASP A 95 -5.67 -1.32 4.29
N ARG A 96 -4.44 -1.73 3.96
CA ARG A 96 -3.64 -1.15 2.88
C ARG A 96 -3.12 -2.21 1.92
N SER A 97 -3.76 -3.37 1.86
CA SER A 97 -3.41 -4.45 0.94
C SER A 97 -3.66 -4.07 -0.52
N ALA A 98 -3.27 -4.95 -1.44
CA ALA A 98 -3.42 -4.73 -2.88
C ALA A 98 -4.88 -4.49 -3.28
N SER A 99 -5.85 -5.05 -2.54
CA SER A 99 -7.27 -4.85 -2.79
C SER A 99 -7.75 -3.43 -2.57
N MET A 100 -7.03 -2.70 -1.73
CA MET A 100 -7.35 -1.33 -1.37
C MET A 100 -6.87 -0.31 -2.41
N ALA A 101 -6.06 -0.73 -3.39
CA ALA A 101 -5.66 0.08 -4.53
C ALA A 101 -6.73 0.14 -5.65
N ALA A 102 -7.83 -0.61 -5.52
CA ALA A 102 -8.91 -0.59 -6.50
C ALA A 102 -9.56 0.80 -6.57
N GLN A 103 -9.84 1.26 -7.78
CA GLN A 103 -10.37 2.60 -8.06
C GLN A 103 -11.81 2.54 -8.57
N ASP A 104 -12.57 3.57 -8.25
CA ASP A 104 -13.83 3.90 -8.93
C ASP A 104 -13.57 4.66 -10.23
N ASP A 105 -14.65 4.99 -10.94
CA ASP A 105 -14.60 5.73 -12.21
C ASP A 105 -14.11 7.18 -12.03
N THR A 106 -14.09 7.70 -10.80
CA THR A 106 -13.54 9.02 -10.47
C THR A 106 -12.04 8.97 -10.12
N GLY A 107 -11.44 7.78 -10.12
CA GLY A 107 -10.04 7.55 -9.77
C GLY A 107 -9.79 7.50 -8.25
N ARG A 108 -10.83 7.49 -7.41
CA ARG A 108 -10.66 7.37 -5.95
C ARG A 108 -10.45 5.91 -5.57
N THR A 109 -9.48 5.68 -4.70
CA THR A 109 -9.18 4.32 -4.23
C THR A 109 -10.04 3.93 -3.03
N ARG A 110 -10.19 2.62 -2.79
CA ARG A 110 -10.82 2.11 -1.56
C ARG A 110 -10.08 2.56 -0.29
N VAL A 111 -8.76 2.70 -0.33
CA VAL A 111 -8.02 3.26 0.82
C VAL A 111 -8.37 4.72 1.06
N ASP A 112 -8.64 5.52 0.03
CA ASP A 112 -9.06 6.91 0.20
C ASP A 112 -10.44 6.98 0.86
N GLU A 113 -11.35 6.08 0.48
CA GLU A 113 -12.65 5.94 1.14
C GLU A 113 -12.52 5.50 2.60
N ALA A 114 -11.65 4.53 2.88
CA ALA A 114 -11.35 4.11 4.25
C ALA A 114 -10.81 5.27 5.10
N ARG A 115 -9.87 6.08 4.57
CA ARG A 115 -9.37 7.28 5.24
C ARG A 115 -10.49 8.28 5.50
N ARG A 116 -11.36 8.53 4.51
CA ARG A 116 -12.50 9.45 4.65
C ARG A 116 -13.44 9.02 5.78
N LEU A 117 -13.83 7.74 5.81
CA LEU A 117 -14.72 7.17 6.83
C LEU A 117 -14.08 7.23 8.23
N LEU A 118 -12.82 6.80 8.35
CA LEU A 118 -12.11 6.83 9.63
C LEU A 118 -11.87 8.27 10.12
N ALA A 119 -11.44 9.18 9.24
CA ALA A 119 -11.21 10.58 9.59
C ALA A 119 -12.49 11.26 10.08
N ALA A 120 -13.63 11.01 9.43
CA ALA A 120 -14.93 11.50 9.88
C ALA A 120 -15.27 11.00 11.29
N ARG A 121 -15.02 9.71 11.58
CA ARG A 121 -15.23 9.14 12.92
C ARG A 121 -14.27 9.71 13.95
N VAL A 122 -12.99 9.86 13.64
CA VAL A 122 -11.98 10.47 14.53
C VAL A 122 -12.35 11.90 14.89
N ARG A 123 -12.84 12.70 13.93
CA ARG A 123 -13.30 14.08 14.18
C ARG A 123 -14.53 14.14 15.07
N SER A 124 -15.35 13.09 15.12
CA SER A 124 -16.54 13.00 15.98
C SER A 124 -16.23 12.53 17.40
N LEU A 125 -15.00 12.09 17.70
CA LEU A 125 -14.62 11.65 19.03
C LEU A 125 -14.40 12.84 19.98
N PRO A 126 -14.53 12.64 21.31
CA PRO A 126 -14.10 13.64 22.30
C PRO A 126 -12.60 13.93 22.21
N ASP A 127 -12.17 15.12 22.66
CA ASP A 127 -10.76 15.55 22.61
C ASP A 127 -9.84 14.72 23.52
N GLN A 128 -10.40 14.15 24.59
CA GLN A 128 -9.68 13.28 25.52
C GLN A 128 -9.57 11.81 25.08
N ALA A 129 -10.13 11.43 23.93
CA ALA A 129 -10.12 10.04 23.48
C ALA A 129 -8.69 9.57 23.15
N VAL A 130 -8.31 8.39 23.66
CA VAL A 130 -7.04 7.75 23.36
C VAL A 130 -7.16 7.01 22.02
N LEU A 131 -6.26 7.31 21.08
CA LEU A 131 -6.25 6.77 19.73
C LEU A 131 -5.05 5.84 19.53
N SER A 132 -5.30 4.69 18.90
CA SER A 132 -4.26 3.83 18.34
C SER A 132 -4.58 3.58 16.86
N LEU A 133 -3.58 3.65 15.99
CA LEU A 133 -3.74 3.42 14.54
C LEU A 133 -2.88 2.25 14.10
N ILE A 134 -3.50 1.27 13.47
CA ILE A 134 -2.86 0.10 12.89
C ILE A 134 -3.15 0.10 11.38
N ALA A 135 -2.10 0.06 10.56
CA ALA A 135 -2.24 -0.28 9.15
C ALA A 135 -1.86 -1.75 8.95
N PHE A 136 -2.57 -2.46 8.08
CA PHE A 136 -2.22 -3.86 7.79
C PHE A 136 -2.18 -4.16 6.30
N ASP A 137 -1.23 -5.01 5.95
CA ASP A 137 -1.06 -5.67 4.66
C ASP A 137 -0.86 -7.16 4.95
N GLY A 138 0.23 -7.78 4.51
CA GLY A 138 0.61 -9.12 4.93
C GLY A 138 1.08 -9.20 6.39
N ARG A 139 1.30 -8.05 7.05
CA ARG A 139 1.55 -7.96 8.49
C ARG A 139 0.93 -6.69 9.08
N PRO A 140 0.51 -6.71 10.36
CA PRO A 140 0.08 -5.49 11.03
C PRO A 140 1.26 -4.58 11.40
N GLN A 141 1.06 -3.28 11.22
CA GLN A 141 2.00 -2.24 11.63
C GLN A 141 1.27 -1.20 12.47
N VAL A 142 1.72 -1.02 13.72
CA VAL A 142 1.22 0.05 14.59
C VAL A 142 1.87 1.36 14.18
N LEU A 143 1.09 2.29 13.64
CA LEU A 143 1.55 3.62 13.21
C LEU A 143 1.47 4.63 14.35
N LEU A 144 0.45 4.51 15.20
CA LEU A 144 0.26 5.33 16.38
C LEU A 144 -0.15 4.43 17.54
N SER A 145 0.56 4.51 18.66
CA SER A 145 0.23 3.78 19.88
C SER A 145 -0.25 4.75 20.94
N ARG A 146 -1.48 4.57 21.44
CA ARG A 146 -2.06 5.25 22.61
C ARG A 146 -1.73 6.75 22.69
N SER A 147 -2.26 7.54 21.76
CA SER A 147 -2.05 8.98 21.72
C SER A 147 -3.38 9.73 21.76
N ARG A 148 -3.41 10.86 22.48
CA ARG A 148 -4.53 11.82 22.44
C ARG A 148 -4.37 12.88 21.35
N ASN A 149 -3.24 12.87 20.63
CA ASN A 149 -2.97 13.83 19.57
C ASN A 149 -3.77 13.48 18.31
N ARG A 150 -4.99 14.02 18.22
CA ARG A 150 -5.89 13.82 17.07
C ARG A 150 -5.25 14.27 15.75
N ARG A 151 -4.52 15.39 15.76
CA ARG A 151 -3.88 15.93 14.56
C ARG A 151 -2.84 14.96 14.00
N GLU A 152 -2.05 14.34 14.87
CA GLU A 152 -1.07 13.33 14.48
C GLU A 152 -1.73 12.06 13.95
N CYS A 153 -2.82 11.60 14.58
CA CYS A 153 -3.58 10.46 14.06
C CYS A 153 -4.13 10.72 12.66
N LEU A 154 -4.67 11.92 12.41
CA LEU A 154 -5.19 12.30 11.09
C LEU A 154 -4.06 12.42 10.05
N ARG A 155 -2.91 13.00 10.41
CA ARG A 155 -1.72 13.07 9.54
C ARG A 155 -1.24 11.67 9.13
N LEU A 156 -1.07 10.77 10.10
CA LEU A 156 -0.64 9.40 9.84
C LEU A 156 -1.67 8.63 9.01
N LEU A 157 -2.97 8.86 9.24
CA LEU A 157 -4.04 8.26 8.44
C LEU A 157 -3.94 8.71 6.97
N ASP A 158 -3.70 10.00 6.72
CA ASP A 158 -3.54 10.59 5.39
C ASP A 158 -2.30 10.05 4.65
N GLU A 159 -1.30 9.54 5.36
CA GLU A 159 -0.08 8.94 4.81
C GLU A 159 -0.22 7.47 4.42
N VAL A 160 -1.30 6.78 4.83
CA VAL A 160 -1.47 5.34 4.57
C VAL A 160 -1.69 5.08 3.08
N ARG A 161 -0.68 4.61 2.35
CA ARG A 161 -0.77 4.22 0.92
C ARG A 161 -1.01 2.72 0.75
N PRO A 162 -1.72 2.29 -0.31
CA PRO A 162 -1.91 0.87 -0.58
C PRO A 162 -0.59 0.23 -1.03
N LEU A 163 -0.39 -1.02 -0.66
CA LEU A 163 0.79 -1.81 -0.97
C LEU A 163 0.42 -3.01 -1.84
N PRO A 164 1.30 -3.43 -2.78
CA PRO A 164 1.05 -4.59 -3.63
C PRO A 164 1.33 -5.89 -2.86
N VAL A 165 0.61 -6.12 -1.76
CA VAL A 165 0.74 -7.28 -0.87
C VAL A 165 -0.67 -7.72 -0.45
N ALA A 166 -0.90 -9.03 -0.35
CA ALA A 166 -2.16 -9.57 0.17
C ALA A 166 -2.34 -9.22 1.66
N GLY A 167 -3.59 -8.95 2.08
CA GLY A 167 -3.91 -8.66 3.47
C GLY A 167 -3.93 -9.91 4.37
N ASP A 168 -3.59 -9.75 5.65
CA ASP A 168 -3.80 -10.72 6.74
C ASP A 168 -4.69 -10.10 7.85
N PRO A 169 -6.03 -10.07 7.64
CA PRO A 169 -6.96 -9.50 8.61
C PRO A 169 -6.93 -10.20 10.00
N PRO A 170 -6.81 -11.55 10.11
CA PRO A 170 -6.69 -12.22 11.40
C PRO A 170 -5.53 -11.71 12.26
N ALA A 171 -4.33 -11.56 11.70
CA ALA A 171 -3.18 -11.04 12.45
C ALA A 171 -3.38 -9.58 12.89
N ALA A 172 -3.97 -8.75 12.02
CA ALA A 172 -4.29 -7.36 12.34
C ALA A 172 -5.33 -7.23 13.45
N LEU A 173 -6.39 -8.06 13.43
CA LEU A 173 -7.39 -8.10 14.48
C LEU A 173 -6.80 -8.59 15.80
N ALA A 174 -5.90 -9.57 15.78
CA ALA A 174 -5.22 -10.02 16.99
C ALA A 174 -4.39 -8.90 17.63
N ALA A 175 -3.65 -8.13 16.83
CA ALA A 175 -2.90 -6.96 17.32
C ALA A 175 -3.84 -5.87 17.86
N ALA A 176 -4.94 -5.59 17.16
CA ALA A 176 -5.93 -4.60 17.57
C ALA A 176 -6.60 -4.95 18.90
N ARG A 177 -6.94 -6.24 19.10
CA ARG A 177 -7.52 -6.73 20.36
C ARG A 177 -6.54 -6.57 21.52
N ARG A 178 -5.27 -6.96 21.35
CA ARG A 178 -4.25 -6.75 22.39
C ARG A 178 -4.12 -5.29 22.80
N LEU A 179 -4.18 -4.35 21.85
CA LEU A 179 -4.17 -2.92 22.16
C LEU A 179 -5.46 -2.44 22.83
N ALA A 180 -6.61 -2.99 22.44
CA ALA A 180 -7.90 -2.68 23.06
C ALA A 180 -7.99 -3.22 24.49
N ASP A 181 -7.42 -4.39 24.77
CA ASP A 181 -7.42 -5.03 26.10
C ASP A 181 -6.60 -4.23 27.13
N LEU A 182 -5.66 -3.39 26.68
CA LEU A 182 -4.89 -2.48 27.56
C LEU A 182 -5.73 -1.30 28.09
N GLU A 183 -6.89 -1.04 27.52
CA GLU A 183 -7.69 0.16 27.76
C GLU A 183 -9.15 -0.21 27.97
N ASN A 184 -9.67 0.03 29.18
CA ASN A 184 -11.04 -0.34 29.53
C ASN A 184 -12.07 0.38 28.65
N GLY A 185 -12.99 -0.38 28.06
CA GLY A 185 -14.05 0.17 27.21
C GLY A 185 -13.60 0.57 25.80
N SER A 186 -12.46 0.05 25.33
CA SER A 186 -11.98 0.26 23.98
C SER A 186 -12.93 -0.26 22.91
N ARG A 187 -13.02 0.48 21.79
CA ARG A 187 -13.69 0.01 20.57
C ARG A 187 -12.67 -0.17 19.45
N VAL A 188 -12.83 -1.23 18.69
CA VAL A 188 -12.01 -1.49 17.50
C VAL A 188 -12.82 -1.13 16.26
N TRP A 189 -12.29 -0.23 15.43
CA TRP A 189 -12.86 0.16 14.15
C TRP A 189 -11.98 -0.39 13.03
N VAL A 190 -12.56 -1.15 12.11
CA VAL A 190 -11.82 -1.80 11.03
C VAL A 190 -12.38 -1.35 9.70
N ALA A 191 -11.56 -0.64 8.92
CA ALA A 191 -11.85 -0.24 7.56
C ALA A 191 -11.12 -1.18 6.59
N THR A 192 -11.88 -1.99 5.86
CA THR A 192 -11.40 -2.96 4.88
C THR A 192 -12.52 -3.25 3.86
N ASP A 193 -12.16 -3.77 2.70
CA ASP A 193 -13.11 -4.11 1.64
C ASP A 193 -13.82 -5.44 1.87
N THR A 194 -13.29 -6.27 2.77
CA THR A 194 -13.82 -7.60 3.06
C THR A 194 -14.14 -7.71 4.54
N ARG A 195 -15.39 -8.03 4.86
CA ARG A 195 -15.81 -8.17 6.26
C ARG A 195 -14.95 -9.22 6.97
N PRO A 196 -14.13 -8.83 7.98
CA PRO A 196 -13.28 -9.79 8.65
C PRO A 196 -14.12 -10.68 9.57
N PRO A 197 -13.69 -11.92 9.85
CA PRO A 197 -14.36 -12.80 10.79
C PRO A 197 -14.44 -12.12 12.17
N GLY A 198 -15.64 -11.67 12.54
CA GLY A 198 -15.85 -10.74 13.65
C GLY A 198 -16.09 -11.43 14.99
N GLY A 199 -15.47 -10.88 16.05
CA GLY A 199 -15.87 -11.09 17.44
C GLY A 199 -16.64 -9.88 17.98
N GLN A 200 -17.19 -9.99 19.19
CA GLN A 200 -17.86 -8.86 19.85
C GLN A 200 -16.90 -7.65 19.99
N GLY A 201 -17.40 -6.43 19.81
CA GLY A 201 -16.62 -5.20 20.01
C GLY A 201 -15.84 -4.67 18.78
N VAL A 202 -15.87 -5.38 17.65
CA VAL A 202 -15.29 -4.91 16.38
C VAL A 202 -16.37 -4.28 15.51
N GLU A 203 -16.20 -3.00 15.17
CA GLU A 203 -17.05 -2.27 14.23
C GLU A 203 -16.42 -2.29 12.84
N PHE A 204 -17.14 -2.87 11.88
CA PHE A 204 -16.71 -2.93 10.49
C PHE A 204 -17.18 -1.68 9.72
N LEU A 205 -16.24 -1.02 9.06
CA LEU A 205 -16.45 0.07 8.13
C LEU A 205 -16.19 -0.45 6.72
N ASP A 206 -17.28 -0.62 5.97
CA ASP A 206 -17.21 -1.11 4.60
C ASP A 206 -16.69 0.00 3.68
N CYS A 207 -15.50 -0.22 3.13
CA CYS A 207 -14.90 0.66 2.11
C CYS A 207 -14.92 0.02 0.71
N ALA A 208 -15.75 -1.00 0.50
CA ALA A 208 -16.03 -1.49 -0.84
C ALA A 208 -16.73 -0.38 -1.64
N LEU A 209 -16.10 0.03 -2.73
CA LEU A 209 -16.70 0.95 -3.69
C LEU A 209 -17.81 0.21 -4.47
N PRO A 210 -18.95 0.87 -4.76
CA PRO A 210 -20.09 0.23 -5.41
C PRO A 210 -19.82 -0.16 -6.86
N GLU A 211 -18.99 0.62 -7.55
CA GLU A 211 -18.54 0.37 -8.91
C GLU A 211 -17.02 0.37 -8.90
N VAL A 212 -16.42 -0.79 -9.19
CA VAL A 212 -14.97 -0.99 -9.10
C VAL A 212 -14.49 -1.49 -10.43
N THR A 213 -13.51 -0.79 -10.99
CA THR A 213 -12.76 -1.28 -12.14
C THR A 213 -11.58 -2.10 -11.61
N ASN A 214 -11.74 -3.42 -11.55
CA ASN A 214 -10.68 -4.31 -11.08
C ASN A 214 -10.10 -5.10 -12.26
N ALA A 215 -9.05 -4.56 -12.88
CA ALA A 215 -8.24 -5.27 -13.86
C ALA A 215 -6.76 -5.16 -13.48
N GLY A 216 -6.00 -6.23 -13.72
CA GLY A 216 -4.61 -6.33 -13.30
C GLY A 216 -3.81 -7.34 -14.10
N ILE A 217 -2.49 -7.17 -14.10
CA ILE A 217 -1.57 -8.17 -14.64
C ILE A 217 -1.46 -9.30 -13.62
N THR A 218 -1.94 -10.49 -14.00
CA THR A 218 -1.96 -11.71 -13.17
C THR A 218 -0.83 -12.67 -13.46
N GLY A 219 -0.10 -12.44 -14.55
CA GLY A 219 1.06 -13.24 -14.90
C GLY A 219 2.01 -12.41 -15.75
N PHE A 220 3.30 -12.56 -15.48
CA PHE A 220 4.35 -11.91 -16.24
C PHE A 220 5.52 -12.88 -16.37
N GLN A 221 5.88 -13.25 -17.59
CA GLN A 221 7.02 -14.12 -17.87
C GLN A 221 7.82 -13.54 -19.04
N ILE A 222 9.14 -13.47 -18.86
CA ILE A 222 10.08 -13.12 -19.93
C ILE A 222 10.85 -14.39 -20.28
N ARG A 223 10.94 -14.72 -21.57
CA ARG A 223 11.80 -15.81 -22.07
C ARG A 223 12.59 -15.35 -23.29
N PRO A 224 13.80 -15.88 -23.53
CA PRO A 224 14.49 -15.67 -24.80
C PRO A 224 13.65 -16.25 -25.95
N SER A 225 13.60 -15.54 -27.09
CA SER A 225 12.93 -16.08 -28.28
C SER A 225 13.80 -17.19 -28.88
N PRO A 226 13.26 -18.40 -29.09
CA PRO A 226 14.03 -19.51 -29.64
C PRO A 226 14.41 -19.31 -31.11
N LEU A 227 13.71 -18.43 -31.83
CA LEU A 227 13.86 -18.23 -33.28
C LEU A 227 14.68 -16.99 -33.64
N SER A 228 14.87 -16.06 -32.70
CA SER A 228 15.57 -14.79 -32.95
C SER A 228 16.61 -14.59 -31.87
N GLY A 229 17.87 -14.90 -32.21
CA GLY A 229 19.01 -14.68 -31.32
C GLY A 229 19.02 -13.24 -30.82
N GLY A 230 18.96 -13.07 -29.49
CA GLY A 230 18.98 -11.77 -28.83
C GLY A 230 17.61 -11.10 -28.62
N GLN A 231 16.50 -11.67 -29.11
CA GLN A 231 15.16 -11.17 -28.79
C GLN A 231 14.58 -11.83 -27.53
N GLN A 232 13.73 -11.10 -26.81
CA GLN A 232 12.99 -11.59 -25.65
C GLN A 232 11.50 -11.54 -25.94
N GLU A 233 10.80 -12.62 -25.62
CA GLU A 233 9.34 -12.69 -25.62
C GLU A 233 8.82 -12.39 -24.22
N VAL A 234 7.78 -11.56 -24.15
CA VAL A 234 7.12 -11.20 -22.89
C VAL A 234 5.69 -11.72 -22.93
N PHE A 235 5.36 -12.63 -22.01
CA PHE A 235 4.00 -13.10 -21.76
C PHE A 235 3.41 -12.29 -20.62
N VAL A 236 2.32 -11.58 -20.93
CA VAL A 236 1.54 -10.84 -19.95
C VAL A 236 0.15 -11.45 -19.90
N LYS A 237 -0.22 -12.01 -18.76
CA LYS A 237 -1.60 -12.41 -18.49
C LYS A 237 -2.29 -11.24 -17.80
N ILE A 238 -3.30 -10.68 -18.46
CA ILE A 238 -4.18 -9.69 -17.86
C ILE A 238 -5.46 -10.40 -17.45
N SER A 239 -5.97 -10.11 -16.27
CA SER A 239 -7.29 -10.56 -15.86
C SER A 239 -8.08 -9.39 -15.36
N ALA A 240 -9.39 -9.50 -15.47
CA ALA A 240 -10.36 -8.55 -14.97
C ALA A 240 -11.33 -9.32 -14.06
N ALA A 241 -11.78 -8.68 -12.99
CA ALA A 241 -12.81 -9.25 -12.14
C ALA A 241 -14.11 -9.41 -12.95
N ALA A 242 -14.80 -10.53 -12.76
CA ALA A 242 -16.10 -10.78 -13.40
C ALA A 242 -17.18 -9.75 -12.99
N ALA A 243 -16.96 -9.03 -11.89
CA ALA A 243 -17.83 -7.96 -11.40
C ALA A 243 -17.73 -6.65 -12.20
N ASN A 244 -16.77 -6.52 -13.12
CA ASN A 244 -16.63 -5.30 -13.92
C ASN A 244 -17.79 -5.20 -14.92
N ARG A 245 -18.56 -4.11 -14.87
CA ARG A 245 -19.74 -3.91 -15.74
C ARG A 245 -19.37 -3.48 -17.16
N ALA A 246 -18.23 -2.81 -17.33
CA ALA A 246 -17.77 -2.27 -18.60
C ALA A 246 -16.59 -3.06 -19.18
N ARG A 247 -16.47 -3.05 -20.51
CA ARG A 247 -15.29 -3.57 -21.21
C ARG A 247 -14.09 -2.68 -20.90
N ILE A 248 -13.05 -3.26 -20.34
CA ILE A 248 -11.81 -2.55 -20.01
C ILE A 248 -10.84 -2.70 -21.17
N THR A 249 -10.48 -1.57 -21.78
CA THR A 249 -9.39 -1.51 -22.76
C THR A 249 -8.15 -0.97 -22.05
N SER A 250 -7.06 -1.74 -22.06
CA SER A 250 -5.77 -1.31 -21.52
C SER A 250 -4.70 -1.47 -22.60
N THR A 251 -3.83 -0.48 -22.73
CA THR A 251 -2.75 -0.48 -23.72
C THR A 251 -1.44 -0.77 -23.01
N LEU A 252 -0.83 -1.92 -23.33
CA LEU A 252 0.51 -2.25 -22.89
C LEU A 252 1.52 -1.61 -23.87
N GLY A 253 1.90 -0.35 -23.60
CA GLY A 253 2.86 0.37 -24.41
C GLY A 253 4.30 0.21 -23.92
N HIS A 254 5.26 0.11 -24.83
CA HIS A 254 6.65 0.42 -24.50
C HIS A 254 6.69 1.92 -24.14
N PRO A 255 7.22 2.34 -22.97
CA PRO A 255 7.46 3.76 -22.73
C PRO A 255 8.28 4.26 -23.91
N ARG A 256 7.72 5.17 -24.71
CA ARG A 256 8.46 5.84 -25.78
C ARG A 256 9.76 6.32 -25.15
N GLN A 257 10.89 5.75 -25.58
CA GLN A 257 12.17 6.32 -25.21
C GLN A 257 12.08 7.80 -25.61
N PRO A 258 12.36 8.75 -24.70
CA PRO A 258 12.50 10.13 -25.13
C PRO A 258 13.50 10.12 -26.30
N PRO A 259 13.22 10.87 -27.38
CA PRO A 259 14.08 10.88 -28.56
C PRO A 259 15.51 11.04 -28.08
N ARG A 260 16.40 10.12 -28.51
CA ARG A 260 17.82 10.27 -28.21
C ARG A 260 18.19 11.68 -28.67
N PRO A 261 18.76 12.54 -27.80
CA PRO A 261 19.20 13.85 -28.23
C PRO A 261 20.15 13.63 -29.39
N ASP A 262 19.85 14.27 -30.52
CA ASP A 262 20.62 14.13 -31.74
C ASP A 262 22.08 14.47 -31.41
N PRO A 263 23.08 13.67 -31.86
CA PRO A 263 24.49 13.96 -31.57
C PRO A 263 24.90 15.38 -31.96
N GLY A 264 24.20 15.98 -32.94
CA GLY A 264 24.39 17.37 -33.39
C GLY A 264 23.92 18.46 -32.41
N ASP A 265 22.99 18.17 -31.49
CA ASP A 265 22.45 19.19 -30.58
C ASP A 265 23.35 19.46 -29.37
N ARG A 266 24.23 18.51 -29.01
CA ARG A 266 25.24 18.72 -27.95
C ARG A 266 26.32 19.72 -28.34
N ALA A 267 26.56 19.92 -29.63
CA ALA A 267 27.52 20.92 -30.11
C ALA A 267 26.94 22.34 -30.02
N ARG A 268 25.62 22.51 -30.22
CA ARG A 268 24.95 23.82 -30.16
C ARG A 268 24.61 24.25 -28.74
N SER A 269 24.26 23.31 -27.86
CA SER A 269 23.91 23.64 -26.47
C SER A 269 25.10 24.06 -25.60
N ARG A 270 26.34 23.74 -25.98
CA ARG A 270 27.55 24.19 -25.26
C ARG A 270 27.97 25.63 -25.54
N CYS A 271 27.47 26.27 -26.61
CA CYS A 271 27.80 27.66 -26.93
C CYS A 271 26.85 28.71 -26.32
N GLN A 272 25.72 28.31 -25.71
CA GLN A 272 24.71 29.26 -25.21
C GLN A 272 24.58 29.33 -23.68
N GLN A 273 25.40 28.60 -22.91
CA GLN A 273 25.37 28.63 -21.44
C GLN A 273 26.59 29.34 -20.84
N HIS A 274 26.77 30.61 -21.21
CA HIS A 274 27.48 31.56 -20.35
C HIS A 274 26.56 32.78 -20.12
N PRO A 275 25.64 32.73 -19.14
CA PRO A 275 25.03 33.95 -18.64
C PRO A 275 26.10 34.75 -17.88
N HIS A 276 26.34 35.98 -18.34
CA HIS A 276 27.09 36.98 -17.60
C HIS A 276 26.58 37.08 -16.14
N PRO A 277 27.47 37.13 -15.14
CA PRO A 277 27.04 37.42 -13.78
C PRO A 277 26.44 38.84 -13.72
N PRO A 278 25.24 39.03 -13.14
CA PRO A 278 24.73 40.37 -12.91
C PRO A 278 25.63 41.11 -11.91
N ARG A 279 26.09 42.29 -12.34
CA ARG A 279 26.85 43.24 -11.51
C ARG A 279 26.07 43.57 -10.23
N GLY A 280 26.82 43.63 -9.13
CA GLY A 280 26.33 43.76 -7.77
C GLY A 280 25.30 44.87 -7.54
N GLY A 281 24.14 44.47 -7.04
CA GLY A 281 23.23 45.33 -6.28
C GLY A 281 23.58 45.22 -4.81
N ARG A 282 24.07 46.31 -4.22
CA ARG A 282 24.34 46.45 -2.78
C ARG A 282 23.08 46.18 -1.97
N ALA A 283 23.06 45.09 -1.19
CA ALA A 283 22.05 44.86 -0.18
C ALA A 283 22.28 45.81 1.00
N ARG A 284 21.28 46.64 1.29
CA ARG A 284 21.16 47.43 2.53
C ARG A 284 21.04 46.47 3.72
N PRO A 285 21.73 46.72 4.85
CA PRO A 285 21.55 45.93 6.06
C PRO A 285 20.15 46.16 6.64
N ALA A 286 19.40 45.07 6.82
CA ALA A 286 18.12 45.06 7.52
C ALA A 286 18.33 45.40 9.00
N ALA A 287 17.48 46.28 9.50
CA ALA A 287 17.47 46.76 10.87
C ALA A 287 17.30 45.61 11.87
N ARG A 288 18.10 45.67 12.94
CA ARG A 288 17.98 44.84 14.14
C ARG A 288 16.59 45.03 14.78
N PRO A 289 15.86 43.97 15.13
CA PRO A 289 14.75 44.10 16.07
C PRO A 289 15.28 44.39 17.47
N ALA A 290 14.66 45.37 18.13
CA ALA A 290 14.96 45.80 19.49
C ALA A 290 14.63 44.68 20.51
N PRO A 291 15.42 44.56 21.60
CA PRO A 291 15.10 43.66 22.70
C PRO A 291 13.90 44.20 23.49
N ALA A 292 12.87 43.37 23.63
CA ALA A 292 11.76 43.64 24.54
C ALA A 292 12.26 43.57 25.99
N HIS A 293 12.02 44.64 26.74
CA HIS A 293 12.25 44.75 28.17
C HIS A 293 11.42 43.72 28.96
N PRO A 294 12.00 43.07 30.00
CA PRO A 294 11.23 42.48 31.08
C PRO A 294 10.97 43.56 32.14
N GLY A 295 9.71 43.95 32.31
CA GLY A 295 9.27 44.82 33.39
C GLY A 295 8.03 44.23 34.05
N GLY A 296 8.07 43.99 35.37
CA GLY A 296 6.88 43.62 36.12
C GLY A 296 7.14 42.87 37.42
N CYS A 297 7.64 43.58 38.42
CA CYS A 297 7.71 43.16 39.82
C CYS A 297 6.34 43.29 40.52
N LEU A 298 6.04 42.31 41.41
CA LEU A 298 5.32 42.40 42.72
C LEU A 298 3.79 42.68 42.74
N PRO A 299 3.08 42.44 43.88
CA PRO A 299 3.45 41.91 45.21
C PRO A 299 2.65 40.64 45.63
N VAL A 300 3.16 39.77 46.52
CA VAL A 300 2.96 39.72 47.99
C VAL A 300 1.54 40.07 48.45
N GLY A 301 0.83 39.05 48.93
CA GLY A 301 -0.44 39.05 49.64
C GLY A 301 -0.76 37.63 50.06
#